data_AF-A0A1A8JRJ6-F1
#
_entry.id   AF-A0A1A8JRJ6-F1
#
_cell.length_a   1.000
_cell.length_b   1.000
_cell.length_c   1.000
_cell.angle_alpha   90.00
_cell.angle_beta   90.00
_cell.angle_gamma   90.00
#
_symmetry.space_group_name_H-M   'P 1'
#
loop_
_entity.id
_entity.type
_entity.pdbx_description
1 polymer ?
#
loop_
_entity_poly.entity_id
_entity_poly.type
_entity_poly.pdbx_seq_one_letter_code
_entity_poly.pdbx_strand_id
1 'polypeptide(L)'
;FTPKKGPSKATRAFVRENFPYNKSMFSEDRLYEKGNFASLIAVSKNSDNVLESPALDEILRLNEKIINITVENGRLGFNDLCAKANGRCVSNVILEILLDDETSITYPEHQHGSSLVFLGSALGGVVTDANSTVTSSQAVKLLYYLDNDEDLEEASKLWLRGFKALLSDEMDRKQIDVRMTSFRLSFLF
;
A
#
# COMPACT_ATOMS: atom_id res chain seq x y z
N PHE A 1 20.66 2.27 10.76
CA PHE A 1 21.25 2.86 11.99
C PHE A 1 21.39 4.37 11.79
N THR A 2 20.75 5.18 12.64
CA THR A 2 20.85 6.66 12.60
C THR A 2 21.17 7.15 14.01
N PRO A 3 22.10 8.10 14.22
CA PRO A 3 22.45 8.58 15.56
C PRO A 3 21.24 9.12 16.34
N LYS A 4 21.15 8.80 17.64
CA LYS A 4 20.03 9.23 18.51
C LYS A 4 19.81 10.75 18.51
N LYS A 5 20.86 11.55 18.33
CA LYS A 5 20.84 13.01 18.29
C LYS A 5 21.28 13.60 16.94
N GLY A 6 21.05 12.88 15.84
CA GLY A 6 21.38 13.40 14.50
C GLY A 6 20.54 14.63 14.14
N PRO A 7 21.05 15.59 13.35
CA PRO A 7 20.30 16.77 12.91
C PRO A 7 18.93 16.42 12.30
N SER A 8 18.84 15.32 11.55
CA SER A 8 17.59 14.82 10.98
C SER A 8 16.51 14.48 12.02
N LYS A 9 16.89 14.09 13.24
CA LYS A 9 15.95 13.80 14.34
C LYS A 9 15.43 15.09 14.97
N ALA A 10 16.28 16.10 15.13
CA ALA A 10 15.85 17.42 15.62
C ALA A 10 14.88 18.09 14.63
N THR A 11 15.18 18.05 13.34
CA THR A 11 14.27 18.57 12.29
C THR A 11 12.93 17.85 12.31
N ARG A 12 12.90 16.50 12.45
CA ARG A 12 11.65 15.75 12.56
C ARG A 12 10.83 16.13 13.79
N ALA A 13 11.48 16.34 14.94
CA ALA A 13 10.82 16.78 16.16
C ALA A 13 10.19 18.16 15.97
N PHE A 14 10.94 19.11 15.39
CA PHE A 14 10.44 20.44 15.05
C PHE A 14 9.23 20.40 14.12
N VAL A 15 9.26 19.62 13.03
CA VAL A 15 8.12 19.50 12.12
C VAL A 15 6.91 18.89 12.82
N ARG A 16 7.10 17.86 13.64
CA ARG A 16 6.02 17.22 14.40
C ARG A 16 5.35 18.19 15.38
N GLU A 17 6.13 19.00 16.07
CA GLU A 17 5.64 20.00 17.02
C GLU A 17 4.86 21.12 16.33
N ASN A 18 5.32 21.57 15.16
CA ASN A 18 4.74 22.73 14.46
C ASN A 18 3.61 22.37 13.48
N PHE A 19 3.53 21.12 13.00
CA PHE A 19 2.54 20.70 12.00
C PHE A 19 1.74 19.46 12.41
N PRO A 20 1.18 19.38 13.64
CA PRO A 20 0.68 18.14 14.25
C PRO A 20 -0.28 17.35 13.33
N TYR A 21 -0.12 16.03 13.34
CA TYR A 21 -0.83 15.13 12.44
C TYR A 21 -2.16 14.67 13.05
N ASN A 22 -3.25 14.91 12.32
CA ASN A 22 -4.56 14.37 12.68
C ASN A 22 -4.65 12.90 12.22
N LYS A 23 -4.57 11.96 13.16
CA LYS A 23 -4.65 10.52 12.86
C LYS A 23 -5.95 10.10 12.15
N SER A 24 -7.06 10.79 12.41
CA SER A 24 -8.36 10.51 11.79
C SER A 24 -8.44 10.92 10.30
N MET A 25 -7.45 11.66 9.82
CA MET A 25 -7.31 12.11 8.44
C MET A 25 -6.00 11.57 7.86
N PHE A 26 -5.85 10.25 7.87
CA PHE A 26 -4.61 9.65 7.39
C PHE A 26 -4.29 10.07 5.95
N SER A 27 -3.03 10.43 5.73
CA SER A 27 -2.44 10.74 4.43
C SER A 27 -0.98 10.33 4.48
N GLU A 28 -0.54 9.55 3.49
CA GLU A 28 0.84 9.07 3.39
C GLU A 28 1.84 10.22 3.21
N ASP A 29 1.47 11.24 2.43
CA ASP A 29 2.29 12.42 2.14
C ASP A 29 2.52 13.33 3.35
N ARG A 30 1.66 13.22 4.37
CA ARG A 30 1.72 14.04 5.59
C ARG A 30 2.44 13.37 6.74
N LEU A 31 3.00 12.18 6.53
CA LEU A 31 3.71 11.45 7.58
C LEU A 31 5.13 12.01 7.79
N TYR A 32 5.51 12.32 9.04
CA TYR A 32 6.88 12.75 9.37
C TYR A 32 7.91 11.61 9.31
N GLU A 33 7.43 10.37 9.40
CA GLU A 33 8.20 9.13 9.36
C GLU A 33 7.41 8.09 8.56
N LYS A 34 8.04 7.01 8.11
CA LYS A 34 7.47 6.04 7.14
C LYS A 34 6.15 5.32 7.54
N GLY A 35 5.56 5.58 8.72
CA GLY A 35 4.33 4.92 9.19
C GLY A 35 4.52 3.42 9.48
N ASN A 36 3.44 2.72 9.85
CA ASN A 36 3.41 1.25 9.86
C ASN A 36 2.70 0.79 8.59
N PHE A 37 3.36 0.00 7.75
CA PHE A 37 2.76 -0.44 6.49
C PHE A 37 3.31 -1.77 5.99
N ALA A 38 2.53 -2.42 5.15
CA ALA A 38 2.96 -3.48 4.26
C ALA A 38 2.77 -3.05 2.81
N SER A 39 3.63 -3.52 1.92
CA SER A 39 3.51 -3.28 0.48
C SER A 39 3.84 -4.53 -0.31
N LEU A 40 3.14 -4.69 -1.42
CA LEU A 40 3.34 -5.73 -2.42
C LEU A 40 3.62 -5.03 -3.76
N ILE A 41 4.66 -5.45 -4.48
CA ILE A 41 4.85 -5.12 -5.88
C ILE A 41 4.69 -6.43 -6.66
N ALA A 42 3.71 -6.47 -7.55
CA ALA A 42 3.50 -7.56 -8.49
C ALA A 42 4.03 -7.13 -9.86
N VAL A 43 4.91 -7.93 -10.44
CA VAL A 43 5.53 -7.70 -11.75
C VAL A 43 5.11 -8.82 -12.69
N SER A 44 4.67 -8.51 -13.91
CA SER A 44 4.31 -9.56 -14.87
C SER A 44 5.53 -10.39 -15.31
N LYS A 45 5.34 -11.71 -15.42
CA LYS A 45 6.39 -12.67 -15.85
C LYS A 45 6.48 -12.82 -17.36
N ASN A 46 5.33 -12.87 -18.02
CA ASN A 46 5.20 -13.34 -19.42
C ASN A 46 4.49 -12.34 -20.34
N SER A 47 3.77 -11.36 -19.77
CA SER A 47 3.11 -10.29 -20.54
C SER A 47 3.78 -8.95 -20.22
N ASP A 48 3.71 -8.01 -21.16
CA ASP A 48 4.12 -6.63 -20.89
C ASP A 48 3.06 -5.87 -20.07
N ASN A 49 1.87 -6.47 -19.87
CA ASN A 49 0.76 -5.86 -19.15
C ASN A 49 0.29 -6.70 -17.95
N VAL A 50 0.56 -6.21 -16.74
CA VAL A 50 0.13 -6.79 -15.47
C VAL A 50 -1.32 -6.45 -15.12
N LEU A 51 -1.91 -5.48 -15.83
CA LEU A 51 -3.29 -5.00 -15.60
C LEU A 51 -4.34 -5.84 -16.31
N GLU A 52 -3.93 -6.87 -17.06
CA GLU A 52 -4.84 -7.79 -17.76
C GLU A 52 -4.83 -9.18 -17.13
N SER A 53 -5.94 -9.91 -17.31
CA SER A 53 -6.00 -11.33 -16.97
C SER A 53 -5.02 -12.12 -17.85
N PRO A 54 -4.33 -13.13 -17.29
CA PRO A 54 -4.53 -13.73 -15.98
C PRO A 54 -3.73 -13.09 -14.82
N ALA A 55 -2.87 -12.10 -15.10
CA ALA A 55 -2.02 -11.48 -14.07
C ALA A 55 -2.84 -10.67 -13.07
N LEU A 56 -3.79 -9.86 -13.55
CA LEU A 56 -4.68 -9.08 -12.68
C LEU A 56 -5.49 -9.99 -11.73
N ASP A 57 -6.02 -11.11 -12.22
CA ASP A 57 -6.78 -12.07 -11.40
C ASP A 57 -5.92 -12.62 -10.25
N GLU A 58 -4.64 -12.89 -10.49
CA GLU A 58 -3.72 -13.35 -9.46
C GLU A 58 -3.46 -12.26 -8.39
N ILE A 59 -3.39 -11.00 -8.80
CA ILE A 59 -3.25 -9.83 -7.92
C ILE A 59 -4.50 -9.65 -7.06
N LEU A 60 -5.69 -9.71 -7.66
CA LEU A 60 -6.97 -9.57 -6.94
C LEU A 60 -7.13 -10.68 -5.89
N ARG A 61 -6.79 -11.92 -6.23
CA ARG A 61 -6.78 -13.05 -5.28
C ARG A 61 -5.77 -12.85 -4.15
N LEU A 62 -4.59 -12.29 -4.43
CA LEU A 62 -3.63 -11.95 -3.38
C LEU A 62 -4.17 -10.88 -2.45
N ASN A 63 -4.75 -9.82 -3.02
CA ASN A 63 -5.34 -8.75 -2.24
C ASN A 63 -6.44 -9.29 -1.32
N GLU A 64 -7.34 -10.15 -1.82
CA GLU A 64 -8.38 -10.81 -1.02
C GLU A 64 -7.78 -11.60 0.15
N LYS A 65 -6.74 -12.40 -0.09
CA LYS A 65 -6.05 -13.13 0.98
C LYS A 65 -5.43 -12.18 2.01
N ILE A 66 -4.83 -11.07 1.57
CA ILE A 66 -4.17 -10.08 2.44
C ILE A 66 -5.18 -9.37 3.34
N ILE A 67 -6.28 -8.86 2.78
CA ILE A 67 -7.29 -8.14 3.57
C ILE A 67 -8.03 -9.05 4.56
N ASN A 68 -8.08 -10.36 4.27
CA ASN A 68 -8.68 -11.39 5.13
C ASN A 68 -7.72 -11.98 6.18
N ILE A 69 -6.48 -11.48 6.29
CA ILE A 69 -5.60 -11.83 7.41
C ILE A 69 -6.25 -11.37 8.72
N THR A 70 -6.38 -12.30 9.66
CA THR A 70 -6.87 -12.03 11.00
C THR A 70 -5.83 -12.37 12.05
N VAL A 71 -5.91 -11.70 13.21
CA VAL A 71 -5.05 -11.90 14.38
C VAL A 71 -5.91 -12.06 15.63
N GLU A 72 -5.26 -12.41 16.75
CA GLU A 72 -5.94 -12.65 18.02
C GLU A 72 -7.09 -13.67 17.89
N ASN A 73 -6.78 -14.85 17.32
CA ASN A 73 -7.74 -15.93 17.08
C ASN A 73 -8.96 -15.51 16.24
N GLY A 74 -8.76 -14.60 15.29
CA GLY A 74 -9.82 -14.15 14.38
C GLY A 74 -10.57 -12.91 14.84
N ARG A 75 -10.21 -12.31 15.98
CA ARG A 75 -10.92 -11.18 16.56
C ARG A 75 -10.71 -9.86 15.80
N LEU A 76 -9.50 -9.65 15.28
CA LEU A 76 -9.12 -8.42 14.59
C LEU A 76 -8.65 -8.73 13.17
N GLY A 77 -9.17 -7.99 12.20
CA GLY A 77 -8.77 -8.07 10.79
C GLY A 77 -8.13 -6.77 10.29
N PHE A 78 -7.84 -6.70 8.99
CA PHE A 78 -7.26 -5.50 8.40
C PHE A 78 -8.12 -4.25 8.62
N ASN A 79 -9.46 -4.37 8.54
CA ASN A 79 -10.38 -3.23 8.73
C ASN A 79 -10.35 -2.63 10.15
N ASP A 80 -9.94 -3.41 11.14
CA ASP A 80 -9.77 -2.96 12.51
C ASP A 80 -8.42 -2.27 12.72
N LEU A 81 -7.40 -2.72 11.99
CA LEU A 81 -6.00 -2.32 12.15
C LEU A 81 -5.51 -1.26 11.16
N CYS A 82 -6.23 -1.03 10.06
CA CYS A 82 -5.81 -0.14 9.00
C CYS A 82 -5.73 1.33 9.46
N ALA A 83 -4.87 2.11 8.82
CA ALA A 83 -4.92 3.56 8.97
C ALA A 83 -6.15 4.12 8.26
N LYS A 84 -6.87 5.05 8.91
CA LYS A 84 -8.17 5.54 8.45
C LYS A 84 -8.13 7.01 8.04
N ALA A 85 -8.81 7.32 6.94
CA ALA A 85 -9.16 8.67 6.53
C ALA A 85 -10.70 8.77 6.50
N ASN A 86 -11.26 9.75 7.20
CA ASN A 86 -12.72 9.94 7.28
C ASN A 86 -13.47 8.66 7.72
N GLY A 87 -12.87 7.91 8.67
CA GLY A 87 -13.47 6.71 9.25
C GLY A 87 -13.36 5.43 8.40
N ARG A 88 -12.74 5.47 7.22
CA ARG A 88 -12.53 4.30 6.34
C ARG A 88 -11.06 4.00 6.15
N CYS A 89 -10.70 2.74 5.95
CA CYS A 89 -9.34 2.37 5.59
C CYS A 89 -8.91 3.09 4.32
N VAL A 90 -7.67 3.56 4.29
CA VAL A 90 -7.07 4.01 3.03
C VAL A 90 -6.88 2.80 2.12
N SER A 91 -7.49 2.87 0.96
CA SER A 91 -7.55 1.82 -0.04
C SER A 91 -6.44 1.95 -1.09
N ASN A 92 -6.28 0.91 -1.89
CA ASN A 92 -5.45 0.94 -3.08
C ASN A 92 -6.26 1.49 -4.25
N VAL A 93 -6.16 2.80 -4.51
CA VAL A 93 -6.97 3.47 -5.55
C VAL A 93 -6.85 2.81 -6.93
N ILE A 94 -5.67 2.27 -7.27
CA ILE A 94 -5.48 1.54 -8.53
C ILE A 94 -6.40 0.31 -8.64
N LEU A 95 -6.66 -0.40 -7.54
CA LEU A 95 -7.61 -1.52 -7.56
C LEU A 95 -9.05 -1.04 -7.68
N GLU A 96 -9.40 0.11 -7.10
CA GLU A 96 -10.73 0.70 -7.28
C GLU A 96 -10.97 1.06 -8.74
N ILE A 97 -10.02 1.75 -9.38
CA ILE A 97 -10.08 2.12 -10.80
C ILE A 97 -10.24 0.88 -11.69
N LEU A 98 -9.45 -0.17 -11.44
CA LEU A 98 -9.49 -1.41 -12.23
C LEU A 98 -10.79 -2.21 -12.05
N LEU A 99 -11.52 -2.02 -10.94
CA LEU A 99 -12.76 -2.71 -10.64
C LEU A 99 -14.02 -1.93 -11.05
N ASP A 100 -13.89 -0.65 -11.40
CA ASP A 100 -15.01 0.23 -11.81
C ASP A 100 -15.36 0.11 -13.31
N ASP A 101 -14.83 -0.91 -14.00
CA ASP A 101 -14.94 -1.12 -15.45
C ASP A 101 -14.52 0.09 -16.33
N GLU A 102 -13.72 1.00 -15.77
CA GLU A 102 -13.16 2.14 -16.49
C GLU A 102 -12.24 1.65 -17.62
N THR A 103 -12.66 1.88 -18.87
CA THR A 103 -11.97 1.34 -20.05
C THR A 103 -10.63 2.00 -20.35
N SER A 104 -10.34 3.15 -19.73
CA SER A 104 -9.12 3.93 -20.01
C SER A 104 -8.55 4.55 -18.73
N ILE A 105 -7.33 4.13 -18.38
CA ILE A 105 -6.55 4.72 -17.30
C ILE A 105 -5.60 5.77 -17.89
N THR A 106 -5.59 6.97 -17.35
CA THR A 106 -4.62 8.02 -17.72
C THR A 106 -3.43 8.02 -16.77
N TYR A 107 -2.25 8.36 -17.27
CA TYR A 107 -1.00 8.34 -16.48
C TYR A 107 -0.16 9.60 -16.74
N PRO A 108 0.53 10.18 -15.73
CA PRO A 108 0.67 9.69 -14.35
C PRO A 108 -0.47 10.09 -13.41
N GLU A 109 -1.39 10.94 -13.83
CA GLU A 109 -2.54 11.37 -13.04
C GLU A 109 -3.85 10.86 -13.67
N HIS A 110 -4.78 10.43 -12.82
CA HIS A 110 -6.07 9.90 -13.23
C HIS A 110 -7.21 10.53 -12.46
N GLN A 111 -8.31 10.82 -13.15
CA GLN A 111 -9.51 11.35 -12.53
C GLN A 111 -10.31 10.19 -11.93
N HIS A 112 -10.39 10.12 -10.61
CA HIS A 112 -11.18 9.12 -9.88
C HIS A 112 -12.28 9.82 -9.07
N GLY A 113 -13.53 9.68 -9.52
CA GLY A 113 -14.65 10.45 -8.98
C GLY A 113 -14.39 11.96 -9.07
N SER A 114 -14.35 12.65 -7.93
CA SER A 114 -14.07 14.09 -7.84
C SER A 114 -12.60 14.45 -7.62
N SER A 115 -11.72 13.45 -7.50
CA SER A 115 -10.31 13.65 -7.12
C SER A 115 -9.37 13.29 -8.26
N LEU A 116 -8.28 14.05 -8.39
CA LEU A 116 -7.14 13.69 -9.24
C LEU A 116 -6.16 12.87 -8.42
N VAL A 117 -5.85 11.65 -8.86
CA VAL A 117 -4.97 10.72 -8.13
C VAL A 117 -3.70 10.45 -8.93
N PHE A 118 -2.57 10.37 -8.22
CA PHE A 118 -1.28 10.12 -8.82
C PHE A 118 -0.99 8.61 -8.86
N LEU A 119 -0.92 8.04 -10.07
CA LEU A 119 -0.66 6.62 -10.32
C LEU A 119 0.84 6.31 -10.49
N GLY A 120 1.71 7.32 -10.53
CA GLY A 120 3.17 7.11 -10.64
C GLY A 120 3.81 6.41 -9.45
N SER A 121 3.13 6.34 -8.30
CA SER A 121 3.54 5.55 -7.14
C SER A 121 2.95 4.13 -7.12
N ALA A 122 1.92 3.88 -7.95
CA ALA A 122 1.16 2.64 -8.00
C ALA A 122 1.52 1.75 -9.21
N LEU A 123 1.88 2.34 -10.34
CA LEU A 123 2.24 1.62 -11.58
C LEU A 123 3.72 1.75 -11.89
N GLY A 124 4.30 0.73 -12.54
CA GLY A 124 5.71 0.70 -12.92
C GLY A 124 5.93 0.06 -14.29
N GLY A 125 6.90 0.56 -15.05
CA GLY A 125 7.12 0.12 -16.44
C GLY A 125 5.92 0.43 -17.33
N VAL A 126 5.36 1.64 -17.19
CA VAL A 126 4.15 2.07 -17.88
C VAL A 126 4.47 2.51 -19.31
N VAL A 127 3.68 2.06 -20.27
CA VAL A 127 3.65 2.54 -21.64
C VAL A 127 2.32 3.23 -21.89
N THR A 128 2.34 4.41 -22.49
CA THR A 128 1.14 5.18 -22.83
C THR A 128 1.01 5.42 -24.32
N ASP A 129 -0.20 5.68 -24.78
CA ASP A 129 -0.46 6.23 -26.11
C ASP A 129 -0.16 7.74 -26.17
N ALA A 130 -0.46 8.37 -27.31
CA ALA A 130 -0.27 9.81 -27.51
C ALA A 130 -1.17 10.68 -26.62
N ASN A 131 -2.24 10.12 -26.05
CA ASN A 131 -3.19 10.81 -25.17
C ASN A 131 -2.90 10.54 -23.69
N SER A 132 -1.74 9.97 -23.35
CA SER A 132 -1.38 9.57 -21.99
C SER A 132 -2.28 8.48 -21.38
N THR A 133 -2.97 7.71 -22.23
CA THR A 133 -3.73 6.54 -21.80
C THR A 133 -2.79 5.34 -21.67
N VAL A 134 -2.86 4.63 -20.56
CA VAL A 134 -2.06 3.43 -20.29
C VAL A 134 -2.43 2.35 -21.31
N THR A 135 -1.44 1.92 -22.09
CA THR A 135 -1.56 0.76 -22.99
C THR A 135 -1.02 -0.51 -22.34
N SER A 136 -0.02 -0.38 -21.48
CA SER A 136 0.49 -1.48 -20.65
C SER A 136 1.22 -0.97 -19.41
N SER A 137 1.29 -1.82 -18.38
CA SER A 137 2.13 -1.60 -17.20
C SER A 137 2.80 -2.90 -16.80
N GLN A 138 4.12 -2.88 -16.59
CA GLN A 138 4.87 -4.06 -16.19
C GLN A 138 4.62 -4.44 -14.71
N ALA A 139 4.31 -3.47 -13.86
CA ALA A 139 4.18 -3.68 -12.43
C ALA A 139 3.03 -2.88 -11.81
N VAL A 140 2.46 -3.42 -10.73
CA VAL A 140 1.54 -2.72 -9.84
C VAL A 140 2.03 -2.85 -8.40
N LYS A 141 1.91 -1.77 -7.64
CA LYS A 141 2.24 -1.69 -6.22
C LYS A 141 0.97 -1.49 -5.41
N LEU A 142 0.77 -2.36 -4.43
CA LEU A 142 -0.26 -2.25 -3.41
C LEU A 142 0.37 -1.87 -2.07
N LEU A 143 -0.32 -1.03 -1.31
CA LEU A 143 0.05 -0.52 -0.01
C LEU A 143 -1.08 -0.78 0.99
N TYR A 144 -0.69 -1.21 2.19
CA TYR A 144 -1.58 -1.53 3.30
C TYR A 144 -1.05 -0.79 4.53
N TYR A 145 -1.63 0.37 4.82
CA TYR A 145 -1.26 1.18 5.97
C TYR A 145 -1.98 0.70 7.22
N LEU A 146 -1.26 0.61 8.33
CA LEU A 146 -1.79 0.25 9.64
C LEU A 146 -1.81 1.48 10.54
N ASP A 147 -2.79 1.54 11.44
CA ASP A 147 -2.86 2.56 12.47
C ASP A 147 -1.63 2.47 13.38
N ASN A 148 -1.29 3.59 14.00
CA ASN A 148 -0.26 3.71 15.01
C ASN A 148 -0.89 3.99 16.38
N ASP A 149 -1.97 3.27 16.66
CA ASP A 149 -2.58 3.15 17.98
C ASP A 149 -1.75 2.18 18.84
N GLU A 150 -1.44 2.59 20.06
CA GLU A 150 -0.65 1.80 21.01
C GLU A 150 -1.42 0.56 21.46
N ASP A 151 -2.75 0.66 21.58
CA ASP A 151 -3.61 -0.47 21.97
C ASP A 151 -3.66 -1.58 20.91
N LEU A 152 -3.40 -1.22 19.64
CA LEU A 152 -3.39 -2.14 18.50
C LEU A 152 -1.97 -2.56 18.09
N GLU A 153 -0.97 -2.22 18.90
CA GLU A 153 0.44 -2.39 18.55
C GLU A 153 0.83 -3.86 18.30
N GLU A 154 0.46 -4.75 19.23
CA GLU A 154 0.76 -6.17 19.12
C GLU A 154 -0.06 -6.84 18.01
N ALA A 155 -1.34 -6.48 17.87
CA ALA A 155 -2.19 -6.96 16.78
C ALA A 155 -1.60 -6.58 15.42
N SER A 156 -1.15 -5.34 15.25
CA SER A 156 -0.46 -4.85 14.05
C SER A 156 0.85 -5.61 13.78
N LYS A 157 1.64 -5.92 14.82
CA LYS A 157 2.84 -6.77 14.68
C LYS A 157 2.49 -8.16 14.17
N LEU A 158 1.47 -8.79 14.75
CA LEU A 158 1.02 -10.11 14.34
C LEU A 158 0.49 -10.09 12.91
N TRP A 159 -0.24 -9.05 12.52
CA TRP A 159 -0.77 -8.92 11.17
C TRP A 159 0.36 -8.78 10.14
N LEU A 160 1.38 -7.96 10.42
CA LEU A 160 2.56 -7.83 9.56
C LEU A 160 3.36 -9.14 9.45
N ARG A 161 3.39 -9.97 10.51
CA ARG A 161 3.97 -11.33 10.44
C ARG A 161 3.13 -12.25 9.58
N GLY A 162 1.80 -12.22 9.73
CA GLY A 162 0.87 -12.97 8.89
C GLY A 162 0.99 -12.60 7.42
N PHE A 163 1.10 -11.29 7.11
CA PHE A 163 1.33 -10.79 5.76
C PHE A 163 2.61 -11.36 5.15
N LYS A 164 3.71 -11.37 5.90
CA LYS A 164 4.98 -11.96 5.44
C LYS A 164 4.84 -13.45 5.18
N ALA A 165 4.25 -14.19 6.13
CA ALA A 165 4.08 -15.64 6.01
C ALA A 165 3.25 -15.98 4.78
N LEU A 166 2.10 -15.30 4.60
CA LEU A 166 1.25 -15.44 3.44
C LEU A 166 2.03 -15.20 2.14
N LEU A 167 2.74 -14.08 2.01
CA LEU A 167 3.45 -13.78 0.77
C LEU A 167 4.68 -14.65 0.53
N SER A 168 5.31 -15.19 1.58
CA SER A 168 6.36 -16.19 1.46
C SER A 168 5.84 -17.51 0.88
N ASP A 169 4.63 -17.93 1.28
CA ASP A 169 3.99 -19.14 0.74
C ASP A 169 3.46 -18.94 -0.69
N GLU A 170 3.19 -17.69 -1.06
CA GLU A 170 2.60 -17.32 -2.36
C GLU A 170 3.63 -16.78 -3.37
N MET A 171 4.93 -16.98 -3.13
CA MET A 171 6.00 -16.49 -4.02
C MET A 171 6.00 -17.20 -5.39
N ASP A 172 5.63 -18.48 -5.43
CA ASP A 172 5.65 -19.30 -6.64
C ASP A 172 4.34 -19.18 -7.42
N ARG A 173 4.15 -18.02 -8.06
CA ARG A 173 3.00 -17.73 -8.91
C ARG A 173 3.30 -17.88 -10.39
N LYS A 174 2.29 -18.19 -11.20
CA LYS A 174 2.48 -18.47 -12.63
C LYS A 174 2.62 -17.20 -13.45
N GLN A 175 1.88 -16.15 -13.10
CA GLN A 175 1.74 -14.97 -13.95
C GLN A 175 2.55 -13.78 -13.44
N ILE A 176 2.78 -13.70 -12.12
CA ILE A 176 3.46 -12.57 -11.49
C ILE A 176 4.65 -12.99 -10.63
N ASP A 177 5.66 -12.13 -10.59
CA ASP A 177 6.70 -12.10 -9.56
C ASP A 177 6.31 -11.14 -8.45
N VAL A 178 6.39 -11.61 -7.21
CA VAL A 178 5.95 -10.89 -6.02
C VAL A 178 7.15 -10.41 -5.23
N ARG A 179 7.22 -9.10 -4.97
CA ARG A 179 8.16 -8.49 -4.03
C ARG A 179 7.38 -7.85 -2.89
N MET A 180 7.79 -8.12 -1.66
CA MET A 180 7.12 -7.57 -0.47
C MET A 180 8.05 -6.69 0.35
N THR A 181 7.46 -5.71 1.05
CA THR A 181 8.12 -4.96 2.12
C THR A 181 7.13 -4.81 3.26
N SER A 182 7.59 -4.98 4.48
CA SER A 182 6.84 -4.58 5.67
C SER A 182 7.71 -3.65 6.49
N PHE A 183 7.17 -2.54 6.94
CA PHE A 183 7.88 -1.63 7.81
C PHE A 183 7.04 -1.35 9.04
N ARG A 184 7.70 -1.38 10.19
CA ARG A 184 7.11 -1.02 11.48
C ARG A 184 8.04 -0.08 12.19
N LEU A 185 7.51 1.01 12.70
CA LEU A 185 8.28 1.90 13.55
C LEU A 185 8.50 1.23 14.91
N SER A 186 9.76 1.07 15.28
CA SER A 186 10.13 0.71 16.66
C SER A 186 10.52 2.01 17.36
N PHE A 187 9.70 2.48 18.29
CA PHE A 187 10.13 3.54 19.19
C PHE A 187 11.19 2.97 20.12
N LEU A 188 12.47 3.11 19.75
CA LEU A 188 13.57 3.03 20.69
C LEU A 188 13.60 4.36 21.45
N PHE A 189 12.86 4.43 22.55
CA PHE A 189 13.16 5.38 23.60
C PHE A 189 14.51 4.95 24.25
#